data_AF-A0A6J4J9T3-F1
#
_entry.id   AF-A0A6J4J9T3-F1
#
_cell.length_a   1.000
_cell.length_b   1.000
_cell.length_c   1.000
_cell.angle_alpha   90.00
_cell.angle_beta   90.00
_cell.angle_gamma   90.00
#
_symmetry.space_group_name_H-M   'P 1'
#
loop_
_entity.id
_entity.type
_entity.pdbx_description
1 polymer ?
#
loop_
_entity_poly.entity_id
_entity_poly.type
_entity_poly.pdbx_seq_one_letter_code
_entity_poly.pdbx_strand_id
1 'polypeptide(L)'
;MLGGTRDTVWVDAVTTAAQLRGGESYRLYGLAGFLGQATGGAPRGLVGPGPCESTRILDLSPKPQVPDVIAVGGDWNAQPRVPVSLSTELAVYQNAVADILRANGIARPDVRITRVLRVDLEGDGVDEVLISASGPKRIGPGVKAGDYSLIALRKVVDNRVETIMIEQEYWPADREFAVGTEFTIANVLDLNGDRRIDIVVDRDYYEGGATLVYSVANNEAKLVLESCFGS
;
A
#
# COMPACT_ATOMS: atom_id res chain seq x y z
N MET A 1 -3.39 2.41 -12.53
CA MET A 1 -2.07 1.85 -12.89
C MET A 1 -2.23 0.37 -13.17
N LEU A 2 -1.23 -0.26 -13.79
CA LEU A 2 -1.29 -1.66 -14.19
C LEU A 2 -0.05 -2.42 -13.70
N GLY A 3 -0.28 -3.64 -13.23
CA GLY A 3 0.72 -4.69 -13.10
C GLY A 3 0.01 -6.03 -13.17
N GLY A 4 0.74 -7.13 -13.03
CA GLY A 4 0.12 -8.44 -13.19
C GLY A 4 0.99 -9.57 -12.69
N THR A 5 0.43 -10.77 -12.78
CA THR A 5 1.11 -12.01 -12.47
C THR A 5 0.93 -13.02 -13.61
N ARG A 6 1.83 -14.00 -13.68
CA ARG A 6 1.73 -15.19 -14.52
C ARG A 6 2.06 -16.39 -13.66
N ASP A 7 1.14 -17.34 -13.55
CA ASP A 7 1.30 -18.52 -12.68
C ASP A 7 1.72 -18.11 -11.26
N THR A 8 1.00 -17.11 -10.70
CA THR A 8 1.25 -16.43 -9.40
C THR A 8 2.57 -15.66 -9.26
N VAL A 9 3.42 -15.66 -10.29
CA VAL A 9 4.68 -14.90 -10.32
C VAL A 9 4.44 -13.49 -10.84
N TRP A 10 4.91 -12.49 -10.08
CA TRP A 10 4.80 -11.07 -10.44
C TRP A 10 5.56 -10.72 -11.73
N VAL A 11 4.92 -9.91 -12.58
CA VAL A 11 5.48 -9.36 -13.81
C VAL A 11 5.22 -7.85 -13.88
N ASP A 12 6.13 -7.13 -14.54
CA ASP A 12 6.06 -5.67 -14.63
C ASP A 12 4.87 -5.16 -15.48
N ALA A 13 4.60 -3.86 -15.39
CA ALA A 13 3.51 -3.19 -16.08
C ALA A 13 3.58 -3.29 -17.61
N VAL A 14 4.79 -3.25 -18.18
CA VAL A 14 5.03 -3.29 -19.63
C VAL A 14 4.72 -4.69 -20.17
N THR A 15 5.25 -5.70 -19.49
CA THR A 15 5.02 -7.12 -19.76
C THR A 15 3.54 -7.45 -19.62
N THR A 16 2.87 -6.94 -18.58
CA THR A 16 1.43 -7.11 -18.38
C THR A 16 0.64 -6.47 -19.52
N ALA A 17 0.91 -5.21 -19.84
CA ALA A 17 0.20 -4.48 -20.89
C ALA A 17 0.31 -5.16 -22.25
N ALA A 18 1.44 -5.79 -22.57
CA ALA A 18 1.64 -6.52 -23.82
C ALA A 18 0.72 -7.75 -23.97
N GLN A 19 0.12 -8.25 -22.88
CA GLN A 19 -0.81 -9.38 -22.90
C GLN A 19 -2.28 -8.96 -22.96
N LEU A 20 -2.58 -7.69 -22.68
CA LEU A 20 -3.95 -7.18 -22.67
C LEU A 20 -4.32 -6.57 -24.02
N ARG A 21 -5.58 -6.74 -24.41
CA ARG A 21 -6.15 -6.23 -25.66
C ARG A 21 -7.19 -5.13 -25.42
N GLY A 22 -7.70 -5.03 -24.20
CA GLY A 22 -8.92 -4.27 -23.89
C GLY A 22 -10.15 -5.15 -24.06
N GLY A 23 -11.19 -4.86 -23.28
CA GLY A 23 -12.40 -5.66 -23.18
C GLY A 23 -12.37 -6.69 -22.04
N GLU A 24 -11.25 -6.84 -21.34
CA GLU A 24 -11.15 -7.74 -20.19
C GLU A 24 -12.05 -7.27 -19.05
N SER A 25 -12.62 -8.23 -18.32
CA SER A 25 -13.43 -7.96 -17.14
C SER A 25 -12.55 -7.91 -15.89
N TYR A 26 -12.80 -6.93 -15.05
CA TYR A 26 -12.13 -6.72 -13.78
C TYR A 26 -13.15 -6.71 -12.65
N ARG A 27 -12.80 -7.36 -11.56
CA ARG A 27 -13.50 -7.29 -10.28
C ARG A 27 -12.95 -6.09 -9.52
N LEU A 28 -13.81 -5.18 -9.08
CA LEU A 28 -13.43 -3.97 -8.36
C LEU A 28 -13.50 -4.24 -6.86
N TYR A 29 -12.45 -3.85 -6.15
CA TYR A 29 -12.32 -4.01 -4.70
C TYR A 29 -11.94 -2.70 -4.06
N GLY A 30 -12.62 -2.35 -2.97
CA GLY A 30 -12.19 -1.33 -2.02
C GLY A 30 -11.80 -1.99 -0.71
N LEU A 31 -11.40 -1.18 0.27
CA LEU A 31 -10.99 -1.69 1.58
C LEU A 31 -12.08 -2.50 2.29
N ALA A 32 -13.35 -2.13 2.09
CA ALA A 32 -14.51 -2.73 2.76
C ALA A 32 -15.11 -3.95 2.02
N GLY A 33 -14.65 -4.28 0.81
CA GLY A 33 -15.31 -5.33 0.04
C GLY A 33 -15.17 -5.22 -1.47
N PHE A 34 -15.77 -6.21 -2.12
CA PHE A 34 -16.13 -6.19 -3.53
C PHE A 34 -17.12 -5.05 -3.83
N LEU A 35 -16.83 -4.25 -4.85
CA LEU A 35 -17.60 -3.07 -5.25
C LEU A 35 -18.38 -3.27 -6.56
N GLY A 36 -18.07 -4.30 -7.33
CA GLY A 36 -18.70 -4.57 -8.63
C GLY A 36 -17.70 -5.00 -9.68
N GLN A 37 -18.10 -4.89 -10.94
CA GLN A 37 -17.26 -5.22 -12.09
C GLN A 37 -17.11 -4.01 -13.02
N ALA A 38 -15.99 -3.98 -13.73
CA ALA A 38 -15.76 -3.06 -14.83
C ALA A 38 -15.05 -3.76 -15.99
N THR A 39 -15.18 -3.20 -17.17
CA THR A 39 -14.44 -3.58 -18.36
C THR A 39 -13.26 -2.63 -18.53
N GLY A 40 -12.06 -3.17 -18.72
CA GLY A 40 -10.87 -2.38 -19.01
C GLY A 40 -10.74 -2.05 -20.49
N GLY A 41 -10.30 -0.84 -20.80
CA GLY A 41 -9.87 -0.47 -22.15
C GLY A 41 -8.50 -1.05 -22.51
N ALA A 42 -8.05 -0.82 -23.75
CA ALA A 42 -6.70 -1.20 -24.15
C ALA A 42 -5.65 -0.41 -23.34
N PRO A 43 -4.56 -1.06 -22.87
CA PRO A 43 -3.55 -0.39 -22.10
C PRO A 43 -2.75 0.62 -22.94
N ARG A 44 -2.32 1.70 -22.30
CA ARG A 44 -1.49 2.76 -22.90
C ARG A 44 -0.40 3.21 -21.93
N GLY A 45 0.69 3.74 -22.47
CA GLY A 45 1.70 4.44 -21.68
C GLY A 45 1.20 5.80 -21.19
N LEU A 46 1.87 6.36 -20.19
CA LEU A 46 1.75 7.78 -19.88
C LEU A 46 2.25 8.63 -21.06
N VAL A 47 1.66 9.80 -21.27
CA VAL A 47 2.03 10.73 -22.34
C VAL A 47 3.06 11.72 -21.80
N GLY A 48 4.21 11.83 -22.46
CA GLY A 48 5.26 12.81 -22.13
C GLY A 48 6.53 12.19 -21.53
N PRO A 49 7.68 12.85 -21.64
CA PRO A 49 8.91 12.42 -20.97
C PRO A 49 8.77 12.61 -19.46
N GLY A 50 9.24 11.65 -18.66
CA GLY A 50 9.18 11.76 -17.21
C GLY A 50 9.70 10.51 -16.48
N PRO A 51 9.82 10.54 -15.14
CA PRO A 51 10.39 9.45 -14.36
C PRO A 51 9.58 8.14 -14.39
N CYS A 52 8.43 8.10 -15.07
CA CYS A 52 7.45 7.00 -15.06
C CYS A 52 7.11 6.46 -16.45
N GLU A 53 8.08 6.40 -17.37
CA GLU A 53 7.89 5.90 -18.75
C GLU A 53 7.42 4.44 -18.84
N SER A 54 7.73 3.62 -17.82
CA SER A 54 7.28 2.23 -17.71
C SER A 54 5.83 2.10 -17.24
N THR A 55 5.23 3.18 -16.72
CA THR A 55 3.86 3.14 -16.22
C THR A 55 2.88 2.87 -17.36
N ARG A 56 1.98 1.93 -17.10
CA ARG A 56 0.88 1.57 -17.99
C ARG A 56 -0.44 1.82 -17.29
N ILE A 57 -1.40 2.34 -18.04
CA ILE A 57 -2.75 2.64 -17.57
C ILE A 57 -3.78 2.11 -18.56
N LEU A 58 -4.96 1.83 -18.06
CA LEU A 58 -6.15 1.56 -18.85
C LEU A 58 -7.33 2.29 -18.21
N ASP A 59 -8.35 2.57 -19.01
CA ASP A 59 -9.59 3.18 -18.53
C ASP A 59 -10.57 2.06 -18.13
N LEU A 60 -11.26 2.22 -16.99
CA LEU A 60 -12.28 1.28 -16.52
C LEU A 60 -13.68 1.83 -16.84
N SER A 61 -14.57 0.95 -17.28
CA SER A 61 -15.98 1.26 -17.54
C SER A 61 -16.91 0.24 -16.85
N PRO A 62 -17.80 0.64 -15.92
CA PRO A 62 -17.94 1.99 -15.41
C PRO A 62 -16.70 2.45 -14.64
N LYS A 63 -16.49 3.77 -14.61
CA LYS A 63 -15.40 4.37 -13.84
C LYS A 63 -15.72 4.21 -12.33
N PRO A 64 -14.76 3.77 -11.50
CA PRO A 64 -14.97 3.71 -10.05
C PRO A 64 -15.40 5.06 -9.47
N GLN A 65 -16.35 5.03 -8.53
CA GLN A 65 -16.96 6.23 -7.92
C GLN A 65 -16.43 6.53 -6.50
N VAL A 66 -15.53 5.68 -5.99
CA VAL A 66 -14.91 5.83 -4.67
C VAL A 66 -13.38 5.79 -4.84
N PRO A 67 -12.61 6.40 -3.93
CA PRO A 67 -11.15 6.32 -3.96
C PRO A 67 -10.65 4.89 -3.63
N ASP A 68 -9.35 4.67 -3.80
CA ASP A 68 -8.60 3.47 -3.37
C ASP A 68 -9.16 2.14 -3.92
N VAL A 69 -9.69 2.17 -5.14
CA VAL A 69 -10.24 0.99 -5.82
C VAL A 69 -9.15 0.26 -6.60
N ILE A 70 -9.00 -1.03 -6.32
CA ILE A 70 -8.13 -1.93 -7.07
C ILE A 70 -8.98 -2.83 -7.96
N ALA A 71 -8.59 -2.93 -9.23
CA ALA A 71 -9.23 -3.75 -10.24
C ALA A 71 -8.42 -5.02 -10.47
N VAL A 72 -9.02 -6.19 -10.25
CA VAL A 72 -8.36 -7.50 -10.39
C VAL A 72 -8.97 -8.24 -11.57
N GLY A 73 -8.12 -8.60 -12.55
CA GLY A 73 -8.53 -9.31 -13.78
C GLY A 73 -8.69 -10.83 -13.62
N GLY A 74 -8.47 -11.34 -12.42
CA GLY A 74 -8.65 -12.74 -12.04
C GLY A 74 -10.10 -13.15 -11.80
N ASP A 75 -10.38 -14.45 -11.88
CA ASP A 75 -11.68 -15.04 -11.58
C ASP A 75 -11.87 -15.39 -10.09
N TRP A 76 -10.79 -15.39 -9.31
CA TRP A 76 -10.82 -15.66 -7.86
C TRP A 76 -11.43 -14.50 -7.05
N ASN A 77 -11.70 -14.77 -5.77
CA ASN A 77 -12.05 -13.73 -4.82
C ASN A 77 -10.76 -13.08 -4.28
N ALA A 78 -10.42 -11.88 -4.75
CA ALA A 78 -9.22 -11.16 -4.30
C ALA A 78 -9.31 -10.63 -2.86
N GLN A 79 -10.45 -10.75 -2.18
CA GLN A 79 -10.56 -10.42 -0.75
C GLN A 79 -11.16 -11.60 0.01
N PRO A 80 -10.42 -12.71 0.16
CA PRO A 80 -10.93 -13.92 0.82
C PRO A 80 -11.15 -13.71 2.32
N ARG A 81 -10.47 -12.73 2.92
CA ARG A 81 -10.57 -12.33 4.32
C ARG A 81 -10.71 -10.81 4.36
N VAL A 82 -11.79 -10.32 4.97
CA VAL A 82 -12.11 -8.89 4.99
C VAL A 82 -11.40 -8.23 6.16
N PRO A 83 -10.61 -7.16 5.95
CA PRO A 83 -9.94 -6.48 7.04
C PRO A 83 -10.94 -5.80 7.98
N VAL A 84 -10.63 -5.82 9.27
CA VAL A 84 -11.37 -5.11 10.30
C VAL A 84 -10.64 -3.83 10.66
N SER A 85 -11.29 -2.68 10.44
CA SER A 85 -10.78 -1.40 10.92
C SER A 85 -10.86 -1.32 12.44
N LEU A 86 -9.74 -1.00 13.07
CA LEU A 86 -9.67 -0.76 14.52
C LEU A 86 -9.51 0.73 14.81
N SER A 87 -9.80 1.12 16.05
CA SER A 87 -9.60 2.51 16.49
C SER A 87 -8.11 2.88 16.49
N THR A 88 -7.81 4.07 15.97
CA THR A 88 -6.47 4.69 15.99
C THR A 88 -6.04 5.12 17.39
N GLU A 89 -6.98 5.22 18.33
CA GLU A 89 -6.75 5.71 19.68
C GLU A 89 -6.40 4.60 20.69
N LEU A 90 -6.30 3.35 20.23
CA LEU A 90 -5.96 2.23 21.10
C LEU A 90 -4.53 2.35 21.62
N ALA A 91 -4.38 2.41 22.96
CA ALA A 91 -3.11 2.62 23.63
C ALA A 91 -2.01 1.62 23.21
N VAL A 92 -2.37 0.37 22.90
CA VAL A 92 -1.41 -0.66 22.45
C VAL A 92 -0.75 -0.32 21.11
N TYR A 93 -1.45 0.39 20.22
CA TYR A 93 -0.92 0.79 18.92
C TYR A 93 -0.22 2.15 19.02
N GLN A 94 -0.80 3.08 19.79
CA GLN A 94 -0.18 4.37 20.11
C GLN A 94 1.21 4.19 20.75
N ASN A 95 1.33 3.30 21.74
CA ASN A 95 2.60 3.00 22.38
C ASN A 95 3.59 2.32 21.42
N ALA A 96 3.13 1.39 20.59
CA ALA A 96 4.02 0.72 19.63
C ALA A 96 4.60 1.70 18.61
N VAL A 97 3.78 2.62 18.07
CA VAL A 97 4.29 3.69 17.19
C VAL A 97 5.22 4.62 17.96
N ALA A 98 4.89 5.01 19.20
CA ALA A 98 5.78 5.83 20.01
C ALA A 98 7.16 5.18 20.21
N ASP A 99 7.20 3.87 20.44
CA ASP A 99 8.45 3.13 20.63
C ASP A 99 9.28 3.04 19.35
N ILE A 100 8.62 2.80 18.20
CA ILE A 100 9.27 2.87 16.88
C ILE A 100 9.90 4.25 16.65
N LEU A 101 9.15 5.32 16.94
CA LEU A 101 9.63 6.69 16.72
C LEU A 101 10.79 7.06 17.65
N ARG A 102 10.72 6.67 18.93
CA ARG A 102 11.83 6.89 19.88
C ARG A 102 13.08 6.12 19.47
N ALA A 103 12.94 4.88 19.03
CA ALA A 103 14.04 4.07 18.52
C ALA A 103 14.72 4.71 17.30
N ASN A 104 13.96 5.50 16.52
CA ASN A 104 14.44 6.24 15.35
C ASN A 104 14.78 7.72 15.63
N GLY A 105 15.03 8.08 16.90
CA GLY A 105 15.57 9.38 17.29
C GLY A 105 14.55 10.48 17.57
N ILE A 106 13.24 10.18 17.49
CA ILE A 106 12.18 11.13 17.87
C ILE A 106 11.84 10.90 19.36
N ALA A 107 12.56 11.57 20.25
CA ALA A 107 12.51 11.31 21.69
C ALA A 107 11.14 11.58 22.35
N ARG A 108 10.38 12.56 21.84
CA ARG A 108 9.06 12.97 22.35
C ARG A 108 8.05 12.96 21.19
N PRO A 109 7.63 11.77 20.73
CA PRO A 109 6.78 11.67 19.55
C PRO A 109 5.37 12.22 19.84
N ASP A 110 4.86 13.04 18.94
CA ASP A 110 3.43 13.32 18.81
C ASP A 110 2.82 12.27 17.87
N VAL A 111 2.26 11.22 18.46
CA VAL A 111 1.81 10.04 17.73
C VAL A 111 0.45 10.29 17.10
N ARG A 112 0.37 10.07 15.79
CA ARG A 112 -0.81 10.23 14.97
C ARG A 112 -0.93 9.03 14.04
N ILE A 113 -1.72 8.07 14.49
CA ILE A 113 -2.09 6.90 13.70
C ILE A 113 -3.22 7.30 12.76
N THR A 114 -3.06 7.04 11.47
CA THR A 114 -4.04 7.36 10.43
C THR A 114 -4.93 6.18 10.11
N ARG A 115 -4.43 4.94 10.29
CA ARG A 115 -5.18 3.71 10.02
C ARG A 115 -4.64 2.54 10.83
N VAL A 116 -5.55 1.70 11.32
CA VAL A 116 -5.25 0.38 11.88
C VAL A 116 -6.17 -0.65 11.24
N LEU A 117 -5.60 -1.67 10.61
CA LEU A 117 -6.34 -2.79 10.03
C LEU A 117 -5.91 -4.09 10.69
N ARG A 118 -6.87 -4.96 10.98
CA ARG A 118 -6.62 -6.33 11.42
C ARG A 118 -7.11 -7.32 10.37
N VAL A 119 -6.25 -8.23 9.94
CA VAL A 119 -6.54 -9.23 8.91
C VAL A 119 -5.54 -10.38 8.99
N ASP A 120 -6.01 -11.61 8.84
CA ASP A 120 -5.18 -12.78 8.58
C ASP A 120 -4.62 -12.70 7.14
N LEU A 121 -3.35 -12.30 7.01
CA LEU A 121 -2.69 -12.11 5.72
C LEU A 121 -2.30 -13.44 5.09
N GLU A 122 -1.79 -14.37 5.90
CA GLU A 122 -1.16 -15.61 5.44
C GLU A 122 -2.13 -16.79 5.28
N GLY A 123 -3.35 -16.67 5.82
CA GLY A 123 -4.39 -17.68 5.79
C GLY A 123 -4.22 -18.79 6.85
N ASP A 124 -3.48 -18.52 7.93
CA ASP A 124 -3.21 -19.50 9.00
C ASP A 124 -4.19 -19.41 10.18
N GLY A 125 -5.14 -18.46 10.12
CA GLY A 125 -6.12 -18.20 11.16
C GLY A 125 -5.64 -17.29 12.29
N VAL A 126 -4.42 -16.74 12.18
CA VAL A 126 -3.90 -15.70 13.07
C VAL A 126 -4.02 -14.35 12.37
N ASP A 127 -4.67 -13.40 13.05
CA ASP A 127 -4.78 -12.04 12.52
C ASP A 127 -3.45 -11.27 12.71
N GLU A 128 -2.97 -10.65 11.65
CA GLU A 128 -1.97 -9.59 11.72
C GLU A 128 -2.60 -8.20 11.87
N VAL A 129 -1.81 -7.22 12.31
CA VAL A 129 -2.22 -5.83 12.42
C VAL A 129 -1.33 -4.91 11.59
N LEU A 130 -1.91 -4.21 10.62
CA LEU A 130 -1.26 -3.14 9.87
C LEU A 130 -1.56 -1.79 10.51
N ILE A 131 -0.53 -0.97 10.67
CA ILE A 131 -0.61 0.37 11.26
C ILE A 131 0.03 1.36 10.29
N SER A 132 -0.73 2.35 9.85
CA SER A 132 -0.19 3.53 9.17
C SER A 132 -0.22 4.72 10.14
N ALA A 133 0.86 5.48 10.18
CA ALA A 133 0.98 6.66 11.03
C ALA A 133 1.79 7.74 10.32
N SER A 134 1.33 8.98 10.40
CA SER A 134 2.01 10.13 9.78
C SER A 134 1.85 11.42 10.58
N GLY A 135 2.92 12.21 10.63
CA GLY A 135 2.87 13.60 11.09
C GLY A 135 1.99 14.50 10.19
N PRO A 136 1.52 15.66 10.68
CA PRO A 136 0.40 16.42 10.09
C PRO A 136 0.60 17.04 8.70
N LYS A 137 1.83 17.24 8.21
CA LYS A 137 2.08 17.78 6.87
C LYS A 137 3.39 17.24 6.31
N ARG A 138 3.32 16.46 5.22
CA ARG A 138 4.47 15.73 4.67
C ARG A 138 4.88 16.15 3.28
N ILE A 139 3.90 16.49 2.47
CA ILE A 139 4.11 16.78 1.05
C ILE A 139 4.31 18.28 0.91
N GLY A 140 5.53 18.67 0.58
CA GLY A 140 5.94 20.06 0.43
C GLY A 140 7.37 20.31 0.91
N PRO A 141 7.91 21.52 0.67
CA PRO A 141 9.27 21.85 1.05
C PRO A 141 9.40 22.00 2.57
N GLY A 142 10.44 21.37 3.12
CA GLY A 142 10.84 21.51 4.51
C GLY A 142 10.18 20.47 5.41
N VAL A 143 10.99 19.54 5.90
CA VAL A 143 10.62 18.61 6.97
C VAL A 143 11.08 19.17 8.31
N LYS A 144 10.31 18.89 9.35
CA LYS A 144 10.56 19.34 10.72
C LYS A 144 11.00 18.19 11.61
N ALA A 145 11.78 18.53 12.64
CA ALA A 145 12.11 17.60 13.70
C ALA A 145 10.83 16.99 14.28
N GLY A 146 10.78 15.66 14.32
CA GLY A 146 9.61 14.91 14.75
C GLY A 146 8.67 14.48 13.63
N ASP A 147 8.94 14.86 12.37
CA ASP A 147 8.18 14.32 11.24
C ASP A 147 8.51 12.83 11.02
N TYR A 148 7.50 12.00 10.84
CA TYR A 148 7.59 10.59 10.43
C TYR A 148 6.41 10.12 9.58
N SER A 149 6.66 9.22 8.64
CA SER A 149 5.64 8.52 7.85
C SER A 149 6.00 7.05 7.89
N LEU A 150 5.08 6.19 8.29
CA LEU A 150 5.37 4.76 8.37
C LEU A 150 4.16 3.88 8.15
N ILE A 151 4.44 2.68 7.68
CA ILE A 151 3.54 1.54 7.70
C ILE A 151 4.29 0.39 8.39
N ALA A 152 3.70 -0.13 9.46
CA ALA A 152 4.22 -1.25 10.22
C ALA A 152 3.21 -2.40 10.24
N LEU A 153 3.72 -3.62 10.02
CA LEU A 153 3.01 -4.87 10.19
C LEU A 153 3.39 -5.46 11.55
N ARG A 154 2.41 -5.73 12.40
CA ARG A 154 2.59 -6.44 13.66
C ARG A 154 2.04 -7.84 13.55
N LYS A 155 2.87 -8.83 13.86
CA LYS A 155 2.56 -10.26 13.75
C LYS A 155 2.90 -10.98 15.05
N VAL A 156 2.22 -12.08 15.33
CA VAL A 156 2.61 -12.99 16.41
C VAL A 156 3.49 -14.10 15.83
N VAL A 157 4.74 -14.18 16.28
CA VAL A 157 5.73 -15.19 15.90
C VAL A 157 6.26 -15.84 17.17
N ASP A 158 6.17 -17.16 17.29
CA ASP A 158 6.62 -17.92 18.48
C ASP A 158 6.13 -17.31 19.82
N ASN A 159 4.83 -16.96 19.87
CA ASN A 159 4.16 -16.30 21.00
C ASN A 159 4.71 -14.91 21.38
N ARG A 160 5.41 -14.24 20.47
CA ARG A 160 5.90 -12.87 20.64
C ARG A 160 5.36 -11.98 19.54
N VAL A 161 5.09 -10.72 19.88
CA VAL A 161 4.72 -9.74 18.87
C VAL A 161 5.99 -9.23 18.22
N GLU A 162 6.11 -9.45 16.92
CA GLU A 162 7.15 -8.87 16.07
C GLU A 162 6.57 -7.71 15.25
N THR A 163 7.44 -6.76 14.92
CA THR A 163 7.10 -5.61 14.06
C THR A 163 7.98 -5.67 12.81
N ILE A 164 7.35 -5.74 11.66
CA ILE A 164 7.97 -5.70 10.34
C ILE A 164 7.64 -4.34 9.74
N MET A 165 8.67 -3.57 9.36
CA MET A 165 8.46 -2.28 8.70
C MET A 165 8.21 -2.51 7.22
N ILE A 166 7.10 -1.95 6.70
CA ILE A 166 6.74 -2.03 5.28
C ILE A 166 7.35 -0.84 4.53
N GLU A 167 7.04 0.36 5.02
CA GLU A 167 7.55 1.63 4.52
C GLU A 167 7.83 2.55 5.71
N GLN A 168 8.87 3.36 5.63
CA GLN A 168 9.28 4.22 6.73
C GLN A 168 10.13 5.40 6.30
N GLU A 169 9.85 6.55 6.91
CA GLU A 169 10.66 7.75 6.84
C GLU A 169 10.59 8.48 8.18
N TYR A 170 11.75 8.90 8.70
CA TYR A 170 11.87 9.58 9.99
C TYR A 170 12.77 10.81 9.88
N TRP A 171 12.35 11.90 10.52
CA TRP A 171 13.05 13.18 10.53
C TRP A 171 13.30 13.62 11.99
N PRO A 172 14.37 13.14 12.64
CA PRO A 172 14.67 13.51 14.03
C PRO A 172 15.18 14.95 14.18
N ALA A 173 15.56 15.61 13.06
CA ALA A 173 16.01 17.00 13.03
C ALA A 173 15.44 17.72 11.80
N ASP A 174 15.32 19.05 11.89
CA ASP A 174 14.94 19.90 10.77
C ASP A 174 15.91 19.72 9.60
N ARG A 175 15.37 19.70 8.38
CA ARG A 175 16.17 19.71 7.16
C ARG A 175 15.56 20.65 6.14
N GLU A 176 16.23 21.78 5.96
CA GLU A 176 15.90 22.74 4.91
C GLU A 176 16.11 22.04 3.55
N PHE A 177 15.13 22.15 2.64
CA PHE A 177 15.09 21.50 1.32
C PHE A 177 14.85 19.99 1.28
N ALA A 178 14.59 19.34 2.40
CA ALA A 178 14.04 17.98 2.35
C ALA A 178 12.54 18.03 2.04
N VAL A 179 12.08 17.02 1.31
CA VAL A 179 10.67 16.79 0.99
C VAL A 179 10.31 15.46 1.64
N GLY A 180 9.26 15.47 2.46
CA GLY A 180 8.74 14.27 3.07
C GLY A 180 7.91 13.44 2.09
N THR A 181 7.80 12.17 2.40
CA THR A 181 6.92 11.23 1.70
C THR A 181 5.79 10.83 2.64
N GLU A 182 4.56 10.74 2.13
CA GLU A 182 3.43 10.14 2.85
C GLU A 182 3.21 8.70 2.38
N PHE A 183 2.99 7.79 3.33
CA PHE A 183 2.70 6.38 3.06
C PHE A 183 1.34 6.04 3.66
N THR A 184 0.42 5.55 2.84
CA THR A 184 -0.91 5.15 3.28
C THR A 184 -1.24 3.72 2.82
N ILE A 185 -1.97 2.98 3.65
CA ILE A 185 -2.46 1.65 3.25
C ILE A 185 -3.69 1.86 2.38
N ALA A 186 -3.57 1.67 1.06
CA ALA A 186 -4.67 1.83 0.12
C ALA A 186 -5.64 0.64 0.19
N ASN A 187 -5.12 -0.58 0.21
CA ASN A 187 -5.92 -1.80 0.21
C ASN A 187 -5.14 -3.02 0.73
N VAL A 188 -5.84 -4.13 0.96
CA VAL A 188 -5.26 -5.43 1.26
C VAL A 188 -6.03 -6.50 0.49
N LEU A 189 -5.37 -7.15 -0.47
CA LEU A 189 -6.00 -8.07 -1.44
C LEU A 189 -5.06 -9.22 -1.82
N ASP A 190 -5.60 -10.39 -2.10
CA ASP A 190 -4.95 -11.47 -2.83
C ASP A 190 -4.89 -11.11 -4.32
N LEU A 191 -3.79 -10.46 -4.73
CA LEU A 191 -3.65 -9.88 -6.07
C LEU A 191 -3.08 -10.85 -7.10
N ASN A 192 -2.48 -11.96 -6.67
CA ASN A 192 -1.89 -12.97 -7.54
C ASN A 192 -2.65 -14.31 -7.56
N GLY A 193 -3.67 -14.47 -6.72
CA GLY A 193 -4.52 -15.67 -6.64
C GLY A 193 -3.92 -16.81 -5.82
N ASP A 194 -2.88 -16.56 -5.02
CA ASP A 194 -2.20 -17.59 -4.22
C ASP A 194 -2.82 -17.82 -2.83
N ARG A 195 -3.92 -17.10 -2.53
CA ARG A 195 -4.65 -17.11 -1.25
C ARG A 195 -3.93 -16.48 -0.07
N ARG A 196 -2.79 -15.80 -0.28
CA ARG A 196 -2.20 -14.86 0.67
C ARG A 196 -2.63 -13.44 0.28
N ILE A 197 -2.76 -12.57 1.26
CA ILE A 197 -3.17 -11.19 1.04
C ILE A 197 -1.93 -10.31 0.94
N ASP A 198 -1.81 -9.60 -0.16
CA ASP A 198 -0.82 -8.56 -0.40
C ASP A 198 -1.29 -7.22 0.19
N ILE A 199 -0.33 -6.37 0.53
CA ILE A 199 -0.55 -5.02 1.07
C ILE A 199 -0.34 -4.02 -0.07
N VAL A 200 -1.36 -3.21 -0.36
CA VAL A 200 -1.28 -2.12 -1.33
C VAL A 200 -1.02 -0.81 -0.58
N VAL A 201 0.05 -0.14 -0.94
CA VAL A 201 0.51 1.11 -0.32
C VAL A 201 0.47 2.21 -1.37
N ASP A 202 -0.12 3.35 -1.03
CA ASP A 202 0.08 4.58 -1.79
C ASP A 202 1.19 5.40 -1.13
N ARG A 203 2.09 5.89 -1.98
CA ARG A 203 3.22 6.73 -1.63
C ARG A 203 3.07 8.06 -2.34
N ASP A 204 2.90 9.15 -1.60
CA ASP A 204 2.77 10.48 -2.15
C ASP A 204 4.01 11.33 -1.83
N TYR A 205 4.51 12.08 -2.82
CA TYR A 205 5.65 12.98 -2.69
C TYR A 205 5.45 14.25 -3.55
N TYR A 206 6.32 15.26 -3.39
CA TYR A 206 6.07 16.63 -3.91
C TYR A 206 5.74 16.74 -5.41
N GLU A 207 6.27 15.85 -6.25
CA GLU A 207 6.10 15.89 -7.72
C GLU A 207 5.47 14.61 -8.27
N GLY A 208 4.79 13.83 -7.42
CA GLY A 208 4.17 12.59 -7.87
C GLY A 208 3.79 11.64 -6.75
N GLY A 209 3.64 10.39 -7.13
CA GLY A 209 3.37 9.32 -6.20
C GLY A 209 3.62 7.96 -6.82
N ALA A 210 3.37 6.93 -6.05
CA ALA A 210 3.43 5.56 -6.51
C ALA A 210 2.41 4.70 -5.76
N THR A 211 1.90 3.68 -6.44
CA THR A 211 1.23 2.56 -5.79
C THR A 211 2.21 1.39 -5.75
N LEU A 212 2.43 0.87 -4.55
CA LEU A 212 3.32 -0.25 -4.25
C LEU A 212 2.51 -1.45 -3.78
N VAL A 213 2.99 -2.65 -4.10
CA VAL A 213 2.43 -3.90 -3.60
C VAL A 213 3.50 -4.68 -2.86
N TYR A 214 3.19 -5.06 -1.63
CA TYR A 214 4.03 -5.89 -0.79
C TYR A 214 3.39 -7.25 -0.58
N SER A 215 4.14 -8.31 -0.85
CA SER A 215 3.77 -9.65 -0.44
C SER A 215 4.43 -9.98 0.89
N VAL A 216 3.70 -10.64 1.78
CA VAL A 216 4.19 -11.02 3.11
C VAL A 216 4.36 -12.53 3.18
N ALA A 217 5.58 -12.97 3.48
CA ALA A 217 5.89 -14.37 3.72
C ALA A 217 7.10 -14.50 4.64
N ASN A 218 7.12 -15.55 5.47
CA ASN A 218 8.27 -15.88 6.34
C ASN A 218 8.74 -14.71 7.23
N ASN A 219 7.80 -13.90 7.73
CA ASN A 219 8.06 -12.70 8.53
C ASN A 219 8.87 -11.62 7.79
N GLU A 220 8.77 -11.59 6.47
CA GLU A 220 9.33 -10.55 5.62
C GLU A 220 8.23 -9.96 4.74
N ALA A 221 8.29 -8.64 4.52
CA ALA A 221 7.49 -7.96 3.53
C ALA A 221 8.36 -7.60 2.34
N LYS A 222 8.02 -8.12 1.17
CA LYS A 222 8.78 -7.93 -0.07
C LYS A 222 7.99 -7.06 -1.03
N LEU A 223 8.59 -5.98 -1.50
CA LEU A 223 8.07 -5.21 -2.63
C LEU A 223 8.06 -6.10 -3.89
N VAL A 224 6.87 -6.31 -4.45
CA VAL A 224 6.66 -7.20 -5.61
C VAL A 224 6.17 -6.48 -6.85
N LEU A 225 5.58 -5.29 -6.67
CA LEU A 225 5.16 -4.43 -7.77
C LEU A 225 5.23 -2.97 -7.33
N GLU A 226 5.65 -2.10 -8.24
CA GLU A 226 5.62 -0.65 -8.08
C GLU A 226 5.13 -0.02 -9.38
N SER A 227 4.29 1.01 -9.27
CA SER A 227 3.93 1.86 -10.40
C SER A 227 3.93 3.30 -9.94
N CYS A 228 4.70 4.16 -10.60
CA CYS A 228 4.83 5.57 -10.27
C CYS A 228 4.03 6.48 -11.23
N PHE A 229 3.59 7.62 -10.72
CA PHE A 229 3.00 8.70 -11.49
C PHE A 229 3.72 10.01 -11.11
N GLY A 230 3.98 10.86 -12.11
CA GLY A 230 4.52 12.20 -11.90
C GLY A 230 3.46 13.24 -12.26
N SER A 231 3.52 14.40 -11.59
CA SER A 231 2.76 15.61 -11.96
C SER A 231 3.49 16.42 -13.02
#